data_AF-A0A2P4R4D8-F1
#
_entry.id   AF-A0A2P4R4D8-F1
#
_cell.length_a   1.000
_cell.length_b   1.000
_cell.length_c   1.000
_cell.angle_alpha   90.00
_cell.angle_beta   90.00
_cell.angle_gamma   90.00
#
_symmetry.space_group_name_H-M   'P 1'
#
loop_
_entity.id
_entity.type
_entity.pdbx_description
1 polymer ?
#
loop_
_entity_poly.entity_id
_entity_poly.type
_entity_poly.pdbx_seq_one_letter_code
_entity_poly.pdbx_strand_id
1 'polypeptide(L)'
;MKTNLQFFADPNPEPKPNDSNPNPDGKNPKPAGKTYTQDDIGKMMASKAKEVESNLRDDFEKELKQKEQEWLEKGEKRASMNASEKAQADLEEQRQALKEQQDRLQEKLDEADRKDALAATKTVLTDKHIPAEFAEFISDVKEDVRNNNLDKFTNLFNKAVQEAVEKKVTGNQSPQNGGQQFNASMTREDFAQMSLEEQTNLYRQTPDLYNKLK
;
A
#
# COMPACT_ATOMS: atom_id res chain seq x y z
N MET A 1 34.25 -21.15 26.45
CA MET A 1 33.02 -20.40 26.83
C MET A 1 32.04 -21.39 27.43
N LYS A 2 31.26 -21.03 28.46
CA LYS A 2 30.24 -21.91 29.06
C LYS A 2 28.87 -21.55 28.49
N THR A 3 28.13 -22.53 27.97
CA THR A 3 26.76 -22.36 27.50
C THR A 3 25.77 -22.78 28.58
N ASN A 4 24.89 -21.87 29.01
CA ASN A 4 23.83 -22.18 29.96
C ASN A 4 22.63 -22.78 29.22
N LEU A 5 22.44 -24.09 29.35
CA LEU A 5 21.18 -24.76 29.04
C LEU A 5 20.34 -24.84 30.32
N GLN A 6 19.43 -23.89 30.53
CA GLN A 6 18.44 -23.97 31.61
C GLN A 6 17.13 -24.58 31.08
N PHE A 7 16.86 -25.81 31.52
CA PHE A 7 15.53 -26.41 31.50
C PHE A 7 14.70 -25.81 32.65
N PHE A 8 13.46 -25.43 32.37
CA PHE A 8 12.39 -25.37 33.37
C PHE A 8 11.07 -25.86 32.74
N ALA A 9 10.60 -27.02 33.20
CA ALA A 9 9.19 -27.43 33.17
C ALA A 9 8.43 -26.69 34.30
N ASP A 10 7.10 -26.70 34.49
CA ASP A 10 5.96 -27.47 33.96
C ASP A 10 4.66 -26.63 34.27
N PRO A 11 3.43 -27.12 34.62
CA PRO A 11 2.67 -28.34 34.28
C PRO A 11 1.16 -28.13 33.89
N ASN A 12 0.61 -29.09 33.12
CA ASN A 12 -0.81 -29.55 33.15
C ASN A 12 -1.99 -28.60 32.69
N PRO A 13 -3.24 -29.12 32.47
CA PRO A 13 -3.71 -30.51 32.62
C PRO A 13 -4.47 -31.17 31.44
N GLU A 14 -4.58 -32.50 31.50
CA GLU A 14 -5.46 -33.37 30.68
C GLU A 14 -6.97 -33.07 30.89
N PRO A 15 -7.84 -33.58 29.99
CA PRO A 15 -8.59 -34.78 30.40
C PRO A 15 -8.72 -35.90 29.35
N LYS A 16 -8.96 -37.12 29.86
CA LYS A 16 -9.17 -38.41 29.15
C LYS A 16 -10.67 -38.66 28.87
N PRO A 17 -11.08 -39.89 28.50
CA PRO A 17 -10.82 -40.66 27.28
C PRO A 17 -12.14 -40.93 26.50
N ASN A 18 -12.10 -41.65 25.38
CA ASN A 18 -13.28 -42.43 24.97
C ASN A 18 -12.90 -43.79 24.37
N ASP A 19 -13.70 -44.79 24.70
CA ASP A 19 -13.54 -46.21 24.41
C ASP A 19 -14.48 -46.62 23.27
N SER A 20 -14.01 -47.47 22.35
CA SER A 20 -14.85 -48.22 21.39
C SER A 20 -14.00 -49.24 20.64
N ASN A 21 -13.82 -50.41 21.25
CA ASN A 21 -13.52 -51.63 20.49
C ASN A 21 -14.82 -52.18 19.86
N PRO A 22 -14.77 -52.70 18.64
CA PRO A 22 -15.41 -53.99 18.42
C PRO A 22 -14.55 -54.94 17.57
N ASN A 23 -14.25 -56.11 18.16
CA ASN A 23 -13.82 -57.30 17.43
C ASN A 23 -15.02 -57.87 16.63
N PRO A 24 -14.79 -58.54 15.49
CA PRO A 24 -14.98 -60.00 15.53
C PRO A 24 -14.03 -60.83 14.65
N ASP A 25 -13.95 -62.12 14.99
CA ASP A 25 -13.21 -63.18 14.30
C ASP A 25 -13.44 -63.29 12.78
N GLY A 26 -12.37 -63.63 12.05
CA GLY A 26 -12.41 -63.99 10.64
C GLY A 26 -11.22 -64.86 10.21
N LYS A 27 -11.42 -66.18 10.13
CA LYS A 27 -10.40 -67.13 9.64
C LYS A 27 -10.23 -67.01 8.12
N ASN A 28 -9.01 -66.75 7.63
CA ASN A 28 -8.51 -67.31 6.36
C ASN A 28 -6.97 -67.23 6.25
N PRO A 29 -6.33 -68.01 5.35
CA PRO A 29 -4.93 -68.39 5.51
C PRO A 29 -3.94 -67.30 5.08
N LYS A 30 -2.86 -67.20 5.86
CA LYS A 30 -1.75 -66.27 5.64
C LYS A 30 -0.91 -66.74 4.44
N PRO A 31 -0.73 -65.95 3.36
CA PRO A 31 0.30 -66.25 2.37
C PRO A 31 1.67 -66.19 3.05
N ALA A 32 2.56 -67.13 2.74
CA ALA A 32 3.90 -67.21 3.32
C ALA A 32 4.79 -66.07 2.80
N GLY A 33 4.62 -64.87 3.36
CA GLY A 33 5.58 -63.78 3.23
C GLY A 33 6.92 -64.24 3.81
N LYS A 34 8.01 -64.03 3.05
CA LYS A 34 9.36 -64.42 3.45
C LYS A 34 9.72 -63.72 4.77
N THR A 35 9.83 -64.48 5.86
CA THR A 35 10.33 -63.97 7.14
C THR A 35 11.84 -63.82 7.03
N TYR A 36 12.32 -62.61 6.76
CA TYR A 36 13.76 -62.32 6.77
C TYR A 36 14.30 -62.43 8.20
N THR A 37 15.45 -63.07 8.36
CA THR A 37 16.14 -63.09 9.66
C THR A 37 16.84 -61.74 9.88
N GLN A 38 17.18 -61.44 11.13
CA GLN A 38 17.96 -60.23 11.47
C GLN A 38 19.32 -60.19 10.75
N ASP A 39 19.90 -61.36 10.46
CA ASP A 39 21.15 -61.49 9.69
C ASP A 39 20.95 -61.21 8.19
N ASP A 40 19.84 -61.64 7.59
CA ASP A 40 19.48 -61.29 6.20
C ASP A 40 19.28 -59.78 6.02
N ILE A 41 18.60 -59.14 6.99
CA ILE A 41 18.41 -57.68 7.01
C ILE A 41 19.77 -56.99 7.20
N GLY A 42 20.63 -57.49 8.09
CA GLY A 42 21.98 -56.98 8.29
C GLY A 42 22.82 -57.02 7.02
N LYS A 43 22.80 -58.14 6.28
CA LYS A 43 23.48 -58.29 4.98
C LYS A 43 22.90 -57.34 3.92
N MET A 44 21.58 -57.21 3.83
CA MET A 44 20.93 -56.29 2.89
C MET A 44 21.30 -54.83 3.18
N MET A 45 21.29 -54.42 4.45
CA MET A 45 21.69 -53.08 4.89
C MET A 45 23.18 -52.82 4.63
N ALA A 46 24.06 -53.80 4.89
CA ALA A 46 25.50 -53.68 4.61
C ALA A 46 25.80 -53.56 3.10
N SER A 47 25.12 -54.33 2.25
CA SER A 47 25.23 -54.19 0.79
C SER A 47 24.74 -52.83 0.31
N LYS A 48 23.58 -52.37 0.80
CA LYS A 48 23.04 -51.06 0.43
C LYS A 48 23.90 -49.89 0.96
N ALA A 49 24.52 -50.03 2.13
CA ALA A 49 25.48 -49.07 2.64
C ALA A 49 26.72 -48.97 1.74
N LYS A 50 27.27 -50.09 1.28
CA LYS A 50 28.39 -50.10 0.32
C LYS A 50 28.02 -49.52 -1.05
N GLU A 51 26.81 -49.80 -1.54
CA GLU A 51 26.29 -49.25 -2.78
C GLU A 51 26.14 -47.72 -2.69
N VAL A 52 25.55 -47.23 -1.59
CA VAL A 52 25.44 -45.78 -1.31
C VAL A 52 26.82 -45.14 -1.13
N GLU A 53 27.76 -45.78 -0.44
CA GLU A 53 29.13 -45.26 -0.30
C GLU A 53 29.86 -45.21 -1.66
N SER A 54 29.70 -46.22 -2.52
CA SER A 54 30.26 -46.22 -3.87
C SER A 54 29.69 -45.09 -4.71
N ASN A 55 28.36 -44.95 -4.76
CA ASN A 55 27.69 -43.91 -5.52
C ASN A 55 28.10 -42.50 -5.04
N LEU A 56 28.19 -42.29 -3.72
CA LEU A 56 28.67 -41.02 -3.14
C LEU A 56 30.12 -40.73 -3.51
N ARG A 57 31.00 -41.74 -3.55
CA ARG A 57 32.40 -41.57 -3.98
C ARG A 57 32.47 -41.24 -5.48
N ASP A 58 31.72 -41.95 -6.30
CA ASP A 58 31.68 -41.75 -7.76
C ASP A 58 31.12 -40.37 -8.13
N ASP A 59 30.07 -39.91 -7.45
CA ASP A 59 29.49 -38.58 -7.68
C ASP A 59 30.40 -37.46 -7.15
N PHE A 60 31.05 -37.65 -6.00
CA PHE A 60 32.05 -36.71 -5.49
C PHE A 60 33.29 -36.63 -6.40
N GLU A 61 33.74 -37.75 -6.97
CA GLU A 61 34.85 -37.77 -7.94
C GLU A 61 34.45 -37.10 -9.27
N LYS A 62 33.19 -37.24 -9.72
CA LYS A 62 32.66 -36.49 -10.87
C LYS A 62 32.62 -34.99 -10.59
N GLU A 63 32.07 -34.57 -9.45
CA GLU A 63 32.01 -33.15 -9.08
C GLU A 63 33.41 -32.54 -8.93
N LEU A 64 34.36 -33.28 -8.34
CA LEU A 64 35.75 -32.84 -8.24
C LEU A 64 36.37 -32.67 -9.63
N LYS A 65 36.22 -33.64 -10.54
CA LYS A 65 36.74 -33.54 -11.91
C LYS A 65 36.09 -32.42 -12.72
N GLN A 66 34.78 -32.21 -12.56
CA GLN A 66 34.08 -31.09 -13.21
C GLN A 66 34.58 -29.74 -12.68
N LYS A 67 34.74 -29.59 -11.37
CA LYS A 67 35.34 -28.37 -10.80
C LYS A 67 36.78 -28.21 -11.23
N GLU A 68 37.60 -29.25 -11.17
CA GLU A 68 38.99 -29.21 -11.63
C GLU A 68 39.07 -28.74 -13.10
N GLN A 69 38.23 -29.28 -13.98
CA GLN A 69 38.10 -28.81 -15.36
C GLN A 69 37.66 -27.34 -15.46
N GLU A 70 36.64 -26.90 -14.73
CA GLU A 70 36.24 -25.48 -14.70
C GLU A 70 37.36 -24.56 -14.19
N TRP A 71 38.12 -24.99 -13.17
CA TRP A 71 39.21 -24.21 -12.58
C TRP A 71 40.42 -24.16 -13.51
N LEU A 72 40.74 -25.26 -14.23
CA LEU A 72 41.71 -25.25 -15.31
C LEU A 72 41.25 -24.35 -16.46
N GLU A 73 40.02 -24.47 -16.96
CA GLU A 73 39.52 -23.65 -18.08
C GLU A 73 39.47 -22.15 -17.72
N LYS A 74 39.02 -21.81 -16.50
CA LYS A 74 39.07 -20.43 -15.98
C LYS A 74 40.51 -19.94 -15.77
N GLY A 75 41.41 -20.82 -15.35
CA GLY A 75 42.84 -20.53 -15.19
C GLY A 75 43.53 -20.28 -16.54
N GLU A 76 43.31 -21.17 -17.50
CA GLU A 76 43.79 -21.09 -18.87
C GLU A 76 43.23 -19.86 -19.58
N LYS A 77 41.92 -19.58 -19.49
CA LYS A 77 41.32 -18.36 -20.04
C LYS A 77 41.89 -17.08 -19.41
N ARG A 78 42.24 -17.10 -18.11
CA ARG A 78 42.91 -15.97 -17.42
C ARG A 78 44.40 -15.84 -17.74
N ALA A 79 45.08 -16.93 -18.11
CA ALA A 79 46.48 -16.94 -18.52
C ALA A 79 46.67 -16.70 -20.03
N SER A 80 45.66 -17.07 -20.83
CA SER A 80 45.58 -16.89 -22.28
C SER A 80 45.16 -15.48 -22.65
N MET A 81 44.39 -14.79 -21.80
CA MET A 81 44.26 -13.33 -21.89
C MET A 81 45.63 -12.68 -21.70
N ASN A 82 46.13 -12.02 -22.74
CA ASN A 82 47.34 -11.22 -22.64
C ASN A 82 47.09 -10.03 -21.69
N ALA A 83 48.15 -9.42 -21.15
CA ALA A 83 48.06 -8.32 -20.19
C ALA A 83 47.17 -7.15 -20.68
N SER A 84 47.11 -6.94 -22.01
CA SER A 84 46.20 -5.98 -22.66
C SER A 84 44.72 -6.36 -22.55
N GLU A 85 44.36 -7.63 -22.74
CA GLU A 85 42.96 -8.10 -22.69
C GLU A 85 42.45 -8.11 -21.25
N LYS A 86 43.30 -8.52 -20.30
CA LYS A 86 42.98 -8.41 -18.88
C LYS A 86 42.78 -6.95 -18.45
N ALA A 87 43.67 -6.04 -18.86
CA ALA A 87 43.52 -4.62 -18.59
C ALA A 87 42.26 -4.02 -19.23
N GLN A 88 41.85 -4.50 -20.41
CA GLN A 88 40.58 -4.11 -21.03
C GLN A 88 39.36 -4.64 -20.26
N ALA A 89 39.39 -5.89 -19.80
CA ALA A 89 38.32 -6.46 -18.98
C ALA A 89 38.16 -5.72 -17.64
N ASP A 90 39.26 -5.49 -16.92
CA ASP A 90 39.28 -4.77 -15.64
C ASP A 90 38.78 -3.30 -15.82
N LEU A 91 39.08 -2.67 -16.96
CA LEU A 91 38.65 -1.30 -17.29
C LEU A 91 37.16 -1.25 -17.67
N GLU A 92 36.66 -2.23 -18.41
CA GLU A 92 35.24 -2.31 -18.78
C GLU A 92 34.36 -2.65 -17.57
N GLU A 93 34.83 -3.51 -16.66
CA GLU A 93 34.16 -3.75 -15.36
C GLU A 93 34.08 -2.46 -14.52
N GLN A 94 35.17 -1.69 -14.43
CA GLN A 94 35.17 -0.39 -13.76
C GLN A 94 34.22 0.61 -14.42
N ARG A 95 34.17 0.68 -15.76
CA ARG A 95 33.21 1.54 -16.48
C ARG A 95 31.77 1.17 -16.20
N GLN A 96 31.45 -0.13 -16.23
CA GLN A 96 30.11 -0.62 -15.96
C GLN A 96 29.71 -0.33 -14.51
N ALA A 97 30.60 -0.57 -13.54
CA ALA A 97 30.36 -0.25 -12.13
C ALA A 97 30.16 1.26 -11.88
N LEU A 98 30.95 2.12 -12.53
CA LEU A 98 30.79 3.58 -12.49
C LEU A 98 29.48 4.02 -13.13
N LYS A 99 29.10 3.45 -14.27
CA LYS A 99 27.83 3.75 -14.94
C LYS A 99 26.64 3.38 -14.06
N GLU A 100 26.63 2.18 -13.50
CA GLU A 100 25.57 1.77 -12.57
C GLU A 100 25.53 2.62 -11.30
N GLN A 101 26.68 3.09 -10.80
CA GLN A 101 26.73 4.03 -9.70
C GLN A 101 26.12 5.38 -10.09
N GLN A 102 26.43 5.89 -11.28
CA GLN A 102 25.87 7.12 -11.82
C GLN A 102 24.35 7.00 -12.04
N ASP A 103 23.88 5.92 -12.65
CA ASP A 103 22.45 5.65 -12.87
C ASP A 103 21.70 5.57 -11.53
N ARG A 104 22.23 4.85 -10.53
CA ARG A 104 21.66 4.78 -9.16
C ARG A 104 21.70 6.11 -8.41
N LEU A 105 22.66 6.99 -8.70
CA LEU A 105 22.71 8.34 -8.12
C LEU A 105 21.69 9.26 -8.79
N GLN A 106 21.55 9.19 -10.11
CA GLN A 106 20.56 9.96 -10.86
C GLN A 106 19.14 9.58 -10.44
N GLU A 107 18.82 8.29 -10.33
CA GLU A 107 17.51 7.81 -9.85
C GLU A 107 17.18 8.37 -8.46
N LYS A 108 18.16 8.43 -7.55
CA LYS A 108 17.98 8.99 -6.20
C LYS A 108 17.80 10.50 -6.19
N LEU A 109 18.48 11.22 -7.08
CA LEU A 109 18.30 12.67 -7.25
C LEU A 109 16.90 12.96 -7.82
N ASP A 110 16.50 12.26 -8.89
CA ASP A 110 15.16 12.35 -9.47
C ASP A 110 14.05 12.02 -8.46
N GLU A 111 14.27 11.04 -7.56
CA GLU A 111 13.32 10.71 -6.49
C GLU A 111 13.28 11.79 -5.39
N ALA A 112 14.44 12.35 -5.02
CA ALA A 112 14.54 13.44 -4.05
C ALA A 112 13.84 14.71 -4.58
N ASP A 113 14.15 15.13 -5.81
CA ASP A 113 13.55 16.29 -6.47
C ASP A 113 12.02 16.17 -6.54
N ARG A 114 11.48 14.97 -6.81
CA ARG A 114 10.03 14.70 -6.77
C ARG A 114 9.45 14.81 -5.36
N LYS A 115 10.15 14.29 -4.34
CA LYS A 115 9.72 14.37 -2.93
C LYS A 115 9.71 15.81 -2.44
N ASP A 116 10.75 16.58 -2.75
CA ASP A 116 10.89 17.97 -2.35
C ASP A 116 9.88 18.87 -3.08
N ALA A 117 9.64 18.65 -4.38
CA ALA A 117 8.58 19.31 -5.12
C ALA A 117 7.18 19.02 -4.53
N LEU A 118 6.91 17.77 -4.18
CA LEU A 118 5.65 17.35 -3.57
C LEU A 118 5.49 17.93 -2.15
N ALA A 119 6.55 17.96 -1.35
CA ALA A 119 6.56 18.58 -0.02
C ALA A 119 6.29 20.09 -0.11
N ALA A 120 6.99 20.81 -1.01
CA ALA A 120 6.75 22.23 -1.26
C ALA A 120 5.30 22.50 -1.71
N THR A 121 4.76 21.66 -2.59
CA THR A 121 3.35 21.73 -3.03
C THR A 121 2.38 21.51 -1.85
N LYS A 122 2.64 20.53 -0.97
CA LYS A 122 1.82 20.27 0.23
C LYS A 122 1.83 21.45 1.20
N THR A 123 2.97 22.12 1.39
CA THR A 123 3.06 23.35 2.20
C THR A 123 2.21 24.47 1.60
N VAL A 124 2.40 24.82 0.33
CA VAL A 124 1.66 25.93 -0.31
C VAL A 124 0.15 25.69 -0.35
N LEU A 125 -0.31 24.45 -0.53
CA LEU A 125 -1.73 24.10 -0.42
C LEU A 125 -2.26 24.31 1.00
N THR A 126 -1.52 23.86 2.01
CA THR A 126 -1.89 23.98 3.42
C THR A 126 -2.00 25.45 3.83
N ASP A 127 -1.05 26.30 3.41
CA ASP A 127 -1.05 27.75 3.66
C ASP A 127 -2.26 28.45 3.00
N LYS A 128 -2.74 27.92 1.87
CA LYS A 128 -3.96 28.40 1.18
C LYS A 128 -5.25 27.76 1.71
N HIS A 129 -5.18 26.98 2.80
CA HIS A 129 -6.28 26.19 3.38
C HIS A 129 -6.93 25.19 2.40
N ILE A 130 -6.17 24.68 1.43
CA ILE A 130 -6.59 23.65 0.49
C ILE A 130 -6.00 22.29 0.96
N PRO A 131 -6.75 21.17 0.88
CA PRO A 131 -6.25 19.86 1.31
C PRO A 131 -4.93 19.46 0.64
N ALA A 132 -3.92 19.12 1.45
CA ALA A 132 -2.58 18.76 0.98
C ALA A 132 -2.55 17.48 0.11
N GLU A 133 -3.60 16.65 0.17
CA GLU A 133 -3.80 15.49 -0.71
C GLU A 133 -3.81 15.88 -2.21
N PHE A 134 -4.26 17.08 -2.55
CA PHE A 134 -4.24 17.56 -3.94
C PHE A 134 -2.83 17.74 -4.51
N ALA A 135 -1.79 17.78 -3.68
CA ALA A 135 -0.40 17.92 -4.13
C ALA A 135 0.03 16.79 -5.09
N GLU A 136 -0.50 15.58 -4.90
CA GLU A 136 -0.18 14.40 -5.71
C GLU A 136 -0.66 14.52 -7.17
N PHE A 137 -1.58 15.45 -7.45
CA PHE A 137 -2.13 15.70 -8.79
C PHE A 137 -1.60 16.97 -9.46
N ILE A 138 -1.04 17.92 -8.71
CA ILE A 138 -0.64 19.25 -9.22
C ILE A 138 0.86 19.52 -9.14
N SER A 139 1.61 18.75 -8.34
CA SER A 139 3.05 18.90 -8.16
C SER A 139 3.81 18.56 -9.44
N ASP A 140 4.83 19.35 -9.76
CA ASP A 140 5.80 19.11 -10.84
C ASP A 140 7.20 19.38 -10.27
N VAL A 141 8.21 18.66 -10.77
CA VAL A 141 9.62 18.87 -10.41
C VAL A 141 10.09 20.26 -10.85
N LYS A 142 9.58 20.77 -11.97
CA LYS A 142 9.88 22.12 -12.46
C LYS A 142 9.08 23.15 -11.66
N GLU A 143 9.79 23.96 -10.89
CA GLU A 143 9.22 25.02 -10.05
C GLU A 143 8.25 25.95 -10.81
N ASP A 144 8.61 26.43 -12.00
CA ASP A 144 7.74 27.30 -12.80
C ASP A 144 6.40 26.63 -13.16
N VAL A 145 6.43 25.34 -13.47
CA VAL A 145 5.25 24.55 -13.84
C VAL A 145 4.40 24.29 -12.59
N ARG A 146 5.03 23.85 -11.50
CA ARG A 146 4.42 23.63 -10.18
C ARG A 146 3.70 24.87 -9.68
N ASN A 147 4.35 26.03 -9.72
CA ASN A 147 3.80 27.29 -9.24
C ASN A 147 2.61 27.75 -10.12
N ASN A 148 2.73 27.62 -11.45
CA ASN A 148 1.64 27.91 -12.39
C ASN A 148 0.42 26.99 -12.19
N ASN A 149 0.65 25.70 -11.93
CA ASN A 149 -0.38 24.72 -11.59
C ASN A 149 -1.06 25.07 -10.25
N LEU A 150 -0.28 25.39 -9.21
CA LEU A 150 -0.77 25.82 -7.91
C LEU A 150 -1.69 27.03 -8.00
N ASP A 151 -1.30 28.08 -8.73
CA ASP A 151 -2.12 29.29 -8.87
C ASP A 151 -3.41 29.04 -9.67
N LYS A 152 -3.32 28.31 -10.79
CA LYS A 152 -4.51 27.90 -11.56
C LYS A 152 -5.48 27.09 -10.70
N PHE A 153 -4.97 26.08 -10.00
CA PHE A 153 -5.78 25.19 -9.16
C PHE A 153 -6.41 25.96 -8.00
N THR A 154 -5.65 26.80 -7.29
CA THR A 154 -6.14 27.67 -6.21
C THR A 154 -7.32 28.53 -6.67
N ASN A 155 -7.15 29.22 -7.81
CA ASN A 155 -8.18 30.12 -8.33
C ASN A 155 -9.45 29.37 -8.75
N LEU A 156 -9.32 28.21 -9.40
CA LEU A 156 -10.45 27.38 -9.79
C LEU A 156 -11.17 26.74 -8.59
N PHE A 157 -10.41 26.25 -7.61
CA PHE A 157 -10.94 25.66 -6.38
C PHE A 157 -11.72 26.68 -5.57
N ASN A 158 -11.12 27.85 -5.30
CA ASN A 158 -11.78 28.92 -4.55
C ASN A 158 -13.06 29.42 -5.25
N LYS A 159 -13.02 29.56 -6.59
CA LYS A 159 -14.22 29.90 -7.37
C LYS A 159 -15.31 28.83 -7.25
N ALA A 160 -14.97 27.54 -7.38
CA ALA A 160 -15.94 26.45 -7.27
C ALA A 160 -16.54 26.35 -5.86
N VAL A 161 -15.73 26.56 -4.81
CA VAL A 161 -16.20 26.62 -3.42
C VAL A 161 -17.11 27.84 -3.22
N GLN A 162 -16.74 29.01 -3.72
CA GLN A 162 -17.58 30.21 -3.65
C GLN A 162 -18.92 29.98 -4.35
N GLU A 163 -18.95 29.49 -5.59
CA GLU A 163 -20.20 29.19 -6.30
C GLU A 163 -21.06 28.15 -5.55
N ALA A 164 -20.44 27.15 -4.89
CA ALA A 164 -21.15 26.15 -4.10
C ALA A 164 -21.72 26.73 -2.79
N VAL A 165 -20.99 27.64 -2.14
CA VAL A 165 -21.45 28.38 -0.96
C VAL A 165 -22.57 29.34 -1.33
N GLU A 166 -22.44 30.12 -2.40
CA GLU A 166 -23.49 31.00 -2.92
C GLU A 166 -24.77 30.21 -3.26
N LYS A 167 -24.64 29.06 -3.94
CA LYS A 167 -25.78 28.14 -4.20
C LYS A 167 -26.38 27.53 -2.93
N LYS A 168 -25.61 27.37 -1.85
CA LYS A 168 -26.14 26.91 -0.54
C LYS A 168 -26.79 28.03 0.27
N VAL A 169 -26.27 29.25 0.19
CA VAL A 169 -26.80 30.44 0.87
C VAL A 169 -28.07 30.95 0.18
N THR A 170 -28.14 30.85 -1.14
CA THR A 170 -29.35 31.17 -1.94
C THR A 170 -30.31 29.99 -2.08
N GLY A 171 -29.86 28.76 -1.80
CA GLY A 171 -30.63 27.53 -1.96
C GLY A 171 -31.53 27.21 -0.77
N ASN A 172 -32.78 26.85 -1.06
CA ASN A 172 -33.85 26.42 -0.13
C ASN A 172 -34.36 27.44 0.91
N GLN A 173 -33.62 28.49 1.28
CA GLN A 173 -34.19 29.59 2.07
C GLN A 173 -33.63 30.95 1.62
N SER A 174 -34.34 31.59 0.68
CA SER A 174 -34.70 32.99 0.97
C SER A 174 -35.36 32.98 2.35
N PRO A 175 -34.96 33.83 3.31
CA PRO A 175 -35.79 34.02 4.49
C PRO A 175 -37.18 34.40 3.96
N GLN A 176 -38.16 33.52 4.19
CA GLN A 176 -39.54 33.79 3.84
C GLN A 176 -39.92 34.97 4.73
N ASN A 177 -39.83 36.17 4.17
CA ASN A 177 -40.11 37.41 4.88
C ASN A 177 -41.49 37.21 5.53
N GLY A 178 -41.53 37.15 6.86
CA GLY A 178 -42.76 36.97 7.62
C GLY A 178 -43.74 38.14 7.47
N GLY A 179 -43.39 39.12 6.63
CA GLY A 179 -44.30 40.10 6.10
C GLY A 179 -45.20 39.52 5.03
N GLN A 180 -46.48 39.36 5.37
CA GLN A 180 -47.56 39.39 4.38
C GLN A 180 -47.34 40.62 3.48
N GLN A 181 -47.23 40.41 2.17
CA GLN A 181 -47.16 41.52 1.23
C GLN A 181 -48.54 42.14 1.11
N PHE A 182 -48.73 43.32 1.72
CA PHE A 182 -49.99 44.05 1.66
C PHE A 182 -50.12 44.79 0.31
N ASN A 183 -51.23 44.57 -0.39
CA ASN A 183 -51.49 45.21 -1.67
C ASN A 183 -51.75 46.71 -1.48
N ALA A 184 -51.04 47.57 -2.22
CA ALA A 184 -51.22 49.02 -2.15
C ALA A 184 -52.61 49.51 -2.60
N SER A 185 -53.39 48.63 -3.25
CA SER A 185 -54.76 48.86 -3.71
C SER A 185 -55.84 48.39 -2.72
N MET A 186 -55.46 47.92 -1.53
CA MET A 186 -56.38 47.40 -0.52
C MET A 186 -57.36 48.48 -0.03
N THR A 187 -58.61 48.09 0.23
CA THR A 187 -59.69 49.01 0.63
C THR A 187 -59.83 49.11 2.15
N ARG A 188 -60.72 50.00 2.64
CA ARG A 188 -61.01 50.12 4.08
C ARG A 188 -61.83 48.94 4.58
N GLU A 189 -62.68 48.42 3.71
CA GLU A 189 -63.52 47.25 3.91
C GLU A 189 -62.65 46.00 4.08
N ASP A 190 -61.60 45.85 3.26
CA ASP A 190 -60.59 44.79 3.42
C ASP A 190 -59.85 44.94 4.76
N PHE A 191 -59.39 46.16 5.09
CA PHE A 191 -58.69 46.43 6.35
C PHE A 191 -59.53 46.12 7.60
N ALA A 192 -60.84 46.41 7.55
CA ALA A 192 -61.78 46.09 8.62
C ALA A 192 -62.01 44.57 8.81
N GLN A 193 -61.74 43.75 7.79
CA GLN A 193 -61.80 42.28 7.88
C GLN A 193 -60.48 41.63 8.31
N MET A 194 -59.36 42.37 8.29
CA MET A 194 -58.07 41.88 8.78
C MET A 194 -58.09 41.65 10.30
N SER A 195 -57.47 40.57 10.75
CA SER A 195 -57.28 40.32 12.18
C SER A 195 -56.33 41.35 12.82
N LEU A 196 -56.41 41.50 14.15
CA LEU A 196 -55.56 42.45 14.90
C LEU A 196 -54.06 42.22 14.70
N GLU A 197 -53.65 40.96 14.51
CA GLU A 197 -52.26 40.60 14.21
C GLU A 197 -51.83 41.10 12.82
N GLU A 198 -52.68 40.91 11.81
CA GLU A 198 -52.44 41.38 10.45
C GLU A 198 -52.46 42.91 10.36
N GLN A 199 -53.37 43.59 11.07
CA GLN A 199 -53.38 45.05 11.19
C GLN A 199 -52.10 45.57 11.88
N THR A 200 -51.61 44.86 12.90
CA THR A 200 -50.34 45.18 13.58
C THR A 200 -49.14 44.99 12.64
N ASN A 201 -49.16 43.94 11.80
CA ASN A 201 -48.13 43.70 10.78
C ASN A 201 -48.18 44.76 9.67
N LEU A 202 -49.37 45.18 9.21
CA LEU A 202 -49.56 46.27 8.26
C LEU A 202 -49.01 47.60 8.82
N TYR A 203 -49.27 47.91 10.10
CA TYR A 203 -48.71 49.08 10.76
C TYR A 203 -47.18 49.04 10.85
N ARG A 204 -46.60 47.87 11.15
CA ARG A 204 -45.13 47.70 11.27
C ARG A 204 -44.39 47.76 9.94
N GLN A 205 -45.01 47.30 8.86
CA GLN A 205 -44.34 47.14 7.55
C GLN A 205 -44.68 48.26 6.56
N THR A 206 -45.90 48.78 6.60
CA THR A 206 -46.38 49.87 5.72
C THR A 206 -47.23 50.88 6.50
N PRO A 207 -46.63 51.69 7.40
CA PRO A 207 -47.35 52.67 8.22
C PRO A 207 -48.22 53.63 7.39
N ASP A 208 -47.76 54.04 6.21
CA ASP A 208 -48.50 54.96 5.32
C ASP A 208 -49.76 54.34 4.71
N LEU A 209 -49.78 53.01 4.51
CA LEU A 209 -50.96 52.30 4.03
C LEU A 209 -51.94 52.11 5.18
N TYR A 210 -51.46 51.66 6.36
CA TYR A 210 -52.26 51.58 7.58
C TYR A 210 -52.97 52.91 7.89
N ASN A 211 -52.27 54.04 7.83
CA ASN A 211 -52.83 55.36 8.12
C ASN A 211 -53.85 55.87 7.09
N LYS A 212 -53.91 55.30 5.88
CA LYS A 212 -54.94 55.61 4.86
C LYS A 212 -56.20 54.75 5.03
N LEU A 213 -56.02 53.51 5.50
CA LEU A 213 -57.08 52.50 5.58
C LEU A 213 -57.83 52.46 6.92
N LYS A 214 -57.21 52.93 8.01
CA LYS A 214 -57.88 53.14 9.31
C LYS A 214 -58.93 54.26 9.30
#